data_AF-A0A1C3UP87-F1
#
_entry.id   AF-A0A1C3UP87-F1
#
_cell.length_a   1.000
_cell.length_b   1.000
_cell.length_c   1.000
_cell.angle_alpha   90.00
_cell.angle_beta   90.00
_cell.angle_gamma   90.00
#
_symmetry.space_group_name_H-M   'P 1'
#
loop_
_entity.id
_entity.type
_entity.pdbx_description
1 polymer ?
#
loop_
_entity_poly.entity_id
_entity_poly.type
_entity_poly.pdbx_seq_one_letter_code
_entity_poly.pdbx_strand_id
1 'polypeptide(L)'
;MVQRFGRAASGPVVRFSHRTAVYVRAGLAAASLIALLVLFLSQASAGDARSEAKQACKADYSRFCAGTMPGSGRIRKCLGDNYASLSAGCKQAFDANPPK
;
A
#
# COMPACT_ATOMS: atom_id res chain seq x y z
N MET A 1 -17.17 -46.62 2.87
CA MET A 1 -17.98 -46.13 4.00
C MET A 1 -18.52 -44.74 3.64
N VAL A 2 -19.60 -44.70 2.86
CA VAL A 2 -20.23 -43.47 2.33
C VAL A 2 -21.21 -42.97 3.39
N GLN A 3 -20.86 -41.90 4.12
CA GLN A 3 -21.78 -41.28 5.07
C GLN A 3 -22.77 -40.38 4.34
N ARG A 4 -24.03 -40.84 4.36
CA ARG A 4 -25.22 -40.03 4.15
C ARG A 4 -25.25 -38.89 5.17
N PHE A 5 -25.37 -37.66 4.71
CA PHE A 5 -26.02 -36.59 5.47
C PHE A 5 -27.08 -35.96 4.59
N GLY A 6 -28.32 -36.41 4.80
CA GLY A 6 -29.49 -35.71 4.30
C GLY A 6 -29.58 -34.35 5.00
N ARG A 7 -29.64 -33.28 4.21
CA ARG A 7 -30.19 -32.00 4.65
C ARG A 7 -31.48 -31.76 3.89
N ALA A 8 -32.58 -32.18 4.50
CA ALA A 8 -33.88 -31.60 4.23
C ALA A 8 -33.83 -30.14 4.69
N ALA A 9 -33.76 -29.21 3.75
CA ALA A 9 -33.98 -27.79 4.02
C ALA A 9 -35.35 -27.41 3.47
N SER A 10 -36.39 -27.78 4.23
CA SER A 10 -37.74 -27.22 4.10
C SER A 10 -37.71 -25.78 4.64
N GLY A 11 -37.12 -24.87 3.87
CA GLY A 11 -37.29 -23.43 4.09
C GLY A 11 -38.61 -22.95 3.47
N PRO A 12 -39.24 -21.89 4.00
CA PRO A 12 -40.36 -21.27 3.31
C PRO A 12 -39.85 -20.84 1.93
N VAL A 13 -40.51 -21.30 0.87
CA VAL A 13 -40.34 -20.73 -0.47
C VAL A 13 -40.78 -19.28 -0.40
N VAL A 14 -39.86 -18.39 -0.03
CA VAL A 14 -40.07 -16.95 -0.05
C VAL A 14 -40.34 -16.62 -1.50
N ARG A 15 -41.60 -16.31 -1.83
CA ARG A 15 -42.01 -15.83 -3.15
C ARG A 15 -41.36 -14.46 -3.31
N PHE A 16 -40.11 -14.46 -3.78
CA PHE A 16 -39.31 -13.26 -4.01
C PHE A 16 -40.04 -12.44 -5.08
N SER A 17 -40.81 -11.45 -4.62
CA SER A 17 -41.39 -10.42 -5.47
C SER A 17 -40.25 -9.85 -6.33
N HIS A 18 -40.42 -9.77 -7.65
CA HIS A 18 -39.40 -9.27 -8.58
C HIS A 18 -38.74 -7.96 -8.09
N ARG A 19 -39.47 -7.16 -7.31
CA ARG A 19 -38.99 -5.95 -6.65
C ARG A 19 -37.85 -6.21 -5.67
N THR A 20 -37.93 -7.21 -4.79
CA THR A 20 -36.87 -7.51 -3.82
C THR A 20 -35.61 -8.06 -4.50
N ALA A 21 -35.76 -8.83 -5.58
CA ALA A 21 -34.64 -9.30 -6.40
C ALA A 21 -33.89 -8.15 -7.11
N VAL A 22 -34.61 -7.11 -7.56
CA VAL A 22 -34.02 -5.90 -8.17
C VAL A 22 -33.27 -5.06 -7.13
N TYR A 23 -33.82 -4.86 -5.93
CA TYR A 23 -33.15 -4.11 -4.85
C TYR A 23 -31.89 -4.82 -4.32
N VAL A 24 -31.92 -6.15 -4.21
CA VAL A 24 -30.75 -6.94 -3.80
C VAL A 24 -29.64 -6.87 -4.87
N ARG A 25 -29.99 -6.97 -6.16
CA ARG A 25 -29.03 -6.81 -7.27
C ARG A 25 -28.45 -5.40 -7.36
N ALA A 26 -29.27 -4.38 -7.22
CA ALA A 26 -28.83 -2.99 -7.21
C ALA A 26 -27.94 -2.68 -6.00
N GLY A 27 -28.30 -3.21 -4.82
CA GLY A 27 -27.51 -3.08 -3.59
C GLY A 27 -26.14 -3.77 -3.70
N LEU A 28 -26.09 -5.00 -4.24
CA LEU A 28 -24.84 -5.72 -4.47
C LEU A 28 -23.93 -5.02 -5.48
N ALA A 29 -24.50 -4.47 -6.57
CA ALA A 29 -23.75 -3.73 -7.57
C ALA A 29 -23.17 -2.42 -6.99
N ALA A 30 -23.96 -1.66 -6.24
CA ALA A 30 -23.50 -0.44 -5.58
C ALA A 30 -22.41 -0.72 -4.54
N ALA A 31 -22.57 -1.75 -3.71
CA ALA A 31 -21.55 -2.14 -2.72
C ALA A 31 -20.24 -2.57 -3.38
N SER A 32 -20.32 -3.30 -4.49
CA SER A 32 -19.13 -3.71 -5.27
C SER A 32 -18.42 -2.50 -5.89
N LEU A 33 -19.17 -1.54 -6.44
CA LEU A 33 -18.60 -0.31 -7.00
C LEU A 33 -17.93 0.56 -5.93
N ILE A 34 -18.55 0.70 -4.75
CA ILE A 34 -17.98 1.45 -3.63
C ILE A 34 -16.69 0.77 -3.13
N ALA A 35 -16.70 -0.56 -2.97
CA ALA A 35 -15.51 -1.31 -2.56
C ALA A 35 -14.37 -1.18 -3.59
N LEU A 36 -14.68 -1.27 -4.89
CA LEU A 36 -13.71 -1.07 -5.96
C LEU A 36 -13.15 0.35 -5.96
N LEU A 37 -13.99 1.37 -5.73
CA LEU A 37 -13.56 2.76 -5.63
C LEU A 37 -12.60 2.98 -4.44
N VAL A 38 -12.92 2.42 -3.26
CA VAL A 38 -12.07 2.50 -2.07
C VAL A 38 -10.73 1.80 -2.28
N LEU A 39 -10.72 0.62 -2.92
CA LEU A 39 -9.50 -0.11 -3.27
C LEU A 39 -8.63 0.68 -4.26
N PHE A 40 -9.24 1.35 -5.24
CA PHE A 40 -8.54 2.22 -6.19
C PHE A 40 -7.88 3.42 -5.52
N LEU A 41 -8.58 4.07 -4.58
CA LEU A 41 -8.07 5.24 -3.85
C LEU A 41 -6.93 4.87 -2.88
N SER A 42 -6.88 3.63 -2.40
CA SER A 42 -5.90 3.20 -1.38
C SER A 42 -4.48 2.98 -1.91
N GLN A 43 -4.28 2.90 -3.23
CA GLN A 43 -2.98 2.54 -3.84
C GLN A 43 -2.05 3.74 -4.12
N ALA A 44 -2.38 4.94 -3.63
CA ALA A 44 -1.65 6.17 -3.97
C ALA A 44 -0.43 6.51 -3.08
N SER A 45 -0.15 5.78 -1.98
CA SER A 45 0.75 6.26 -0.91
C SER A 45 2.22 5.82 -0.97
N ALA A 46 2.68 5.13 -2.03
CA ALA A 46 4.06 4.65 -2.09
C ALA A 46 5.12 5.73 -2.42
N GLY A 47 4.69 6.95 -2.78
CA GLY A 47 5.57 8.02 -3.28
C GLY A 47 6.16 8.94 -2.21
N ASP A 48 5.46 9.13 -1.09
CA ASP A 48 5.73 10.25 -0.19
C ASP A 48 6.98 10.01 0.68
N ALA A 49 7.05 8.85 1.35
CA ALA A 49 8.18 8.52 2.25
C ALA A 49 9.55 8.56 1.55
N ARG A 50 9.61 8.15 0.27
CA ARG A 50 10.85 8.14 -0.51
C ARG A 50 11.26 9.53 -0.99
N SER A 51 10.28 10.42 -1.19
CA SER A 51 10.52 11.82 -1.55
C SER A 51 11.06 12.57 -0.34
N GLU A 52 10.43 12.39 0.82
CA GLU A 52 10.85 12.99 2.09
C GLU A 52 12.29 12.59 2.46
N ALA A 53 12.62 11.30 2.36
CA ALA A 53 13.99 10.85 2.65
C ALA A 53 15.05 11.49 1.73
N LYS A 54 14.71 11.67 0.44
CA LYS A 54 15.59 12.36 -0.51
C LYS A 54 15.76 13.84 -0.18
N GLN A 55 14.69 14.50 0.28
CA GLN A 55 14.74 15.90 0.69
C GLN A 55 15.54 16.09 1.97
N ALA A 56 15.32 15.24 2.98
CA ALA A 56 16.04 15.25 4.24
C ALA A 56 17.56 15.12 4.05
N CYS A 57 18.00 14.27 3.12
CA CYS A 57 19.41 14.04 2.84
C CYS A 57 20.01 14.93 1.75
N LYS A 58 19.26 15.90 1.18
CA LYS A 58 19.73 16.70 0.03
C LYS A 58 20.99 17.52 0.36
N ALA A 59 21.01 18.19 1.51
CA ALA A 59 22.14 19.00 1.93
C ALA A 59 23.37 18.14 2.22
N ASP A 60 23.19 17.01 2.91
CA ASP A 60 24.26 16.05 3.20
C ASP A 60 24.82 15.42 1.92
N TYR A 61 23.94 15.08 0.96
CA TYR A 61 24.37 14.62 -0.36
C TYR A 61 25.26 15.65 -1.06
N SER A 62 24.84 16.92 -1.10
CA SER A 62 25.64 17.99 -1.70
C SER A 62 26.99 18.19 -1.00
N ARG A 63 27.07 17.93 0.30
CA ARG A 63 28.29 18.11 1.09
C ARG A 63 29.27 16.95 0.97
N PHE A 64 28.79 15.72 1.01
CA PHE A 64 29.62 14.51 1.12
C PHE A 64 29.69 13.70 -0.17
N CYS A 65 28.68 13.81 -1.03
CA CYS A 65 28.46 12.89 -2.15
C CYS A 65 28.29 13.60 -3.50
N ALA A 66 28.57 14.89 -3.60
CA ALA A 66 28.52 15.65 -4.85
C ALA A 66 29.48 15.03 -5.87
N GLY A 67 28.91 14.41 -6.92
CA GLY A 67 29.66 13.64 -7.92
C GLY A 67 29.36 12.14 -7.91
N THR A 68 28.64 11.65 -6.90
CA THR A 68 28.10 10.29 -6.92
C THR A 68 27.02 10.20 -7.98
N MET A 69 27.31 9.52 -9.09
CA MET A 69 26.36 9.37 -10.17
C MET A 69 25.12 8.60 -9.66
N PRO A 70 23.90 9.07 -9.99
CA PRO A 70 22.66 8.47 -9.50
C PRO A 70 22.46 7.03 -10.00
N GLY A 71 21.59 6.29 -9.33
CA GLY A 71 21.28 4.89 -9.66
C GLY A 71 22.10 3.86 -8.86
N SER A 72 21.65 2.61 -8.95
CA SER A 72 22.29 1.43 -8.34
C SER A 72 22.61 1.56 -6.84
N GLY A 73 21.87 2.39 -6.10
CA GLY A 73 22.08 2.58 -4.66
C GLY A 73 23.38 3.31 -4.27
N ARG A 74 24.16 3.84 -5.22
CA ARG A 74 25.48 4.44 -4.95
C ARG A 74 25.42 5.63 -4.01
N ILE A 75 24.42 6.51 -4.19
CA ILE A 75 24.19 7.65 -3.30
C ILE A 75 23.92 7.17 -1.87
N ARG A 76 23.12 6.11 -1.72
CA ARG A 76 22.80 5.55 -0.40
C ARG A 76 24.04 4.94 0.25
N LYS A 77 24.91 4.30 -0.52
CA LYS A 77 26.21 3.82 -0.03
C LYS A 77 27.08 4.99 0.46
N CYS A 78 27.24 6.04 -0.35
CA CYS A 78 28.02 7.21 0.03
C CYS A 78 27.49 7.87 1.32
N LEU A 79 26.16 8.01 1.45
CA LEU A 79 25.53 8.51 2.67
C LEU A 79 25.80 7.58 3.86
N GLY A 80 25.70 6.26 3.67
CA GLY A 80 26.01 5.27 4.71
C GLY A 80 27.47 5.31 5.17
N ASP A 81 28.41 5.46 4.23
CA ASP A 81 29.84 5.58 4.53
C ASP A 81 30.14 6.88 5.32
N ASN A 82 29.30 7.92 5.16
CA ASN A 82 29.38 9.18 5.90
C ASN A 82 28.36 9.30 7.04
N TYR A 83 27.72 8.20 7.46
CA TYR A 83 26.55 8.24 8.34
C TYR A 83 26.76 9.07 9.60
N ALA A 84 27.92 8.94 10.26
CA ALA A 84 28.25 9.70 11.47
C ALA A 84 28.19 11.23 11.28
N SER A 85 28.54 11.71 10.08
CA SER A 85 28.62 13.13 9.72
C SER A 85 27.32 13.70 9.14
N LEU A 86 26.30 12.85 8.90
CA LEU A 86 25.01 13.28 8.40
C LEU A 86 24.25 14.13 9.42
N SER A 87 23.42 15.05 8.92
CA SER A 87 22.44 15.76 9.72
C SER A 87 21.47 14.81 10.44
N ALA A 88 20.91 15.26 11.57
CA ALA A 88 19.94 14.47 12.34
C ALA A 88 18.73 14.05 11.49
N GLY A 89 18.23 14.96 10.64
CA GLY A 89 17.11 14.68 9.74
C GLY A 89 17.45 13.62 8.69
N CYS A 90 18.65 13.66 8.11
CA CYS A 90 19.06 12.62 7.16
C CYS A 90 19.30 11.27 7.83
N LYS A 91 19.87 11.22 9.04
CA LYS A 91 20.01 9.97 9.82
C LYS A 91 18.66 9.31 10.05
N GLN A 92 17.70 10.07 10.58
CA GLN A 92 16.35 9.59 10.83
C GLN A 92 15.69 9.04 9.55
N ALA A 93 15.81 9.77 8.43
CA ALA A 93 15.29 9.33 7.14
C ALA A 93 16.00 8.08 6.59
N PHE A 94 17.32 7.97 6.80
CA PHE A 94 18.15 6.84 6.38
C PHE A 94 17.76 5.57 7.15
N ASP A 95 17.52 5.68 8.45
CA ASP A 95 17.14 4.55 9.31
C ASP A 95 15.69 4.12 9.08
N ALA A 96 14.79 5.07 8.81
CA ALA A 96 13.41 4.77 8.45
C ALA A 96 13.28 4.07 7.09
N ASN A 97 14.32 4.11 6.25
CA ASN A 97 14.35 3.52 4.92
C ASN A 97 15.57 2.59 4.74
N PRO A 98 15.59 1.44 5.43
CA PRO A 98 16.74 0.54 5.44
C PRO A 98 17.04 -0.05 4.05
N PRO A 99 18.30 -0.48 3.81
CA PRO A 99 18.67 -1.30 2.66
C PRO A 99 17.72 -2.48 2.46
N LYS A 100 17.35 -2.75 1.21
CA LYS A 100 16.97 -4.11 0.82
C LYS A 100 18.22 -4.92 0.52
#